data_AF-A0A659SHX1-F1
#
_entry.id   AF-A0A659SHX1-F1
#
_cell.length_a   1.000
_cell.length_b   1.000
_cell.length_c   1.000
_cell.angle_alpha   90.00
_cell.angle_beta   90.00
_cell.angle_gamma   90.00
#
_symmetry.space_group_name_H-M   'P 1'
#
loop_
_entity.id
_entity.type
_entity.pdbx_description
1 polymer ?
#
loop_
_entity_poly.entity_id
_entity_poly.type
_entity_poly.pdbx_seq_one_letter_code
_entity_poly.pdbx_strand_id
1 'polypeptide(L)' 'APRAPFGPARDRVRERRPETLRYLADAPQQDPEGNKTVVRFSRKTKQQYVAAEKDGKATGWSAFFVDGKWVEGKK' A
#
# COMPACT_ATOMS: atom_id res chain seq x y z
N ALA A 1 51.18 5.67 -7.77
CA ALA A 1 49.83 5.89 -7.21
C ALA A 1 48.81 5.97 -8.35
N PRO A 2 47.97 4.94 -8.58
CA PRO A 2 46.95 4.99 -9.61
C PRO A 2 45.82 5.95 -9.19
N ARG A 3 45.46 6.87 -10.11
CA ARG A 3 44.40 7.86 -9.97
C ARG A 3 43.02 7.17 -10.03
N ALA A 4 42.17 7.46 -9.06
CA ALA A 4 40.74 7.09 -9.08
C ALA A 4 40.01 7.83 -10.22
N PRO A 5 39.12 7.17 -10.97
CA PRO A 5 38.32 7.85 -11.98
C PRO A 5 37.21 8.68 -11.32
N PHE A 6 37.28 9.99 -11.53
CA PHE A 6 36.21 10.97 -11.35
C PHE A 6 35.25 10.86 -12.55
N GLY A 7 33.95 10.63 -12.32
CA GLY A 7 32.93 10.84 -13.34
C GLY A 7 31.59 10.13 -13.08
N PRO A 8 30.43 10.78 -13.32
CA PRO A 8 29.17 10.41 -12.69
C PRO A 8 28.38 9.40 -13.52
N ALA A 9 28.31 8.15 -13.09
CA ALA A 9 27.35 7.19 -13.64
C ALA A 9 25.94 7.49 -13.08
N ARG A 10 25.31 8.52 -13.64
CA ARG A 10 23.91 8.87 -13.42
C ARG A 10 23.06 8.22 -14.51
N ASP A 11 22.85 6.91 -14.45
CA ASP A 11 21.74 6.23 -15.14
C ASP A 11 21.48 4.80 -14.60
N ARG A 12 20.26 4.29 -14.76
CA ARG A 12 19.78 2.90 -14.48
C ARG A 12 19.14 2.50 -13.14
N VAL A 13 18.53 3.40 -12.37
CA VAL A 13 17.43 2.98 -11.46
C VAL A 13 16.18 3.78 -11.77
N ARG A 14 15.67 3.61 -12.98
CA ARG A 14 14.36 4.15 -13.39
C ARG A 14 13.35 3.05 -13.78
N GLU A 15 13.76 1.78 -13.76
CA GLU A 15 12.96 0.64 -14.24
C GLU A 15 12.78 -0.46 -13.18
N ARG A 16 12.30 -0.07 -12.01
CA ARG A 16 11.79 -1.03 -11.01
C ARG A 16 10.57 -0.45 -10.32
N ARG A 17 9.56 -0.07 -11.10
CA ARG A 17 8.23 0.16 -10.53
C ARG A 17 7.55 -1.21 -10.41
N PRO A 18 7.40 -1.76 -9.20
CA PRO A 18 6.83 -3.08 -9.05
C PRO A 18 5.33 -3.05 -9.35
N GLU A 19 4.86 -4.06 -10.05
CA GLU A 19 3.44 -4.34 -10.37
C GLU A 19 2.57 -4.51 -9.11
N THR A 20 3.24 -4.66 -7.96
CA THR A 20 2.76 -4.58 -6.57
C THR A 20 1.89 -3.36 -6.25
N LEU A 21 1.80 -2.32 -7.07
CA LEU A 21 0.84 -1.23 -6.80
C LEU A 21 -0.55 -1.48 -7.39
N ARG A 22 -0.75 -2.50 -8.22
CA ARG A 22 -2.04 -2.71 -8.90
C ARG A 22 -3.13 -3.19 -7.94
N TYR A 23 -2.79 -4.00 -6.93
CA TYR A 23 -3.76 -4.46 -5.93
C TYR A 23 -4.23 -3.33 -4.98
N LEU A 24 -3.45 -2.25 -4.85
CA LEU A 24 -3.87 -1.04 -4.13
C LEU A 24 -4.93 -0.25 -4.91
N ALA A 25 -4.97 -0.37 -6.24
CA ALA A 25 -6.00 0.27 -7.06
C ALA A 25 -7.34 -0.48 -6.99
N ASP A 26 -7.30 -1.79 -6.71
CA ASP A 26 -8.49 -2.61 -6.45
C ASP A 26 -9.02 -2.41 -5.02
N ALA A 27 -8.23 -1.74 -4.16
CA ALA A 27 -8.63 -1.48 -2.79
C ALA A 27 -9.87 -0.58 -2.76
N PRO A 28 -10.91 -0.95 -1.99
CA PRO A 28 -12.06 -0.09 -1.77
C PRO A 28 -11.61 1.23 -1.16
N GLN A 29 -11.63 2.32 -1.95
CA GLN A 29 -11.23 3.66 -1.50
C GLN A 29 -12.29 4.32 -0.60
N GLN A 30 -13.52 3.83 -0.67
CA GLN A 30 -14.62 4.24 0.18
C GLN A 30 -15.31 3.02 0.75
N ASP A 31 -15.67 3.13 2.02
CA ASP A 31 -16.62 2.26 2.67
C ASP A 31 -18.03 2.43 2.06
N PRO A 32 -18.96 1.46 2.14
CA PRO A 32 -20.37 1.66 1.79
C PRO A 32 -21.02 2.89 2.45
N GLU A 33 -20.47 3.38 3.55
CA GLU A 33 -20.92 4.59 4.24
C GLU A 33 -20.26 5.90 3.71
N GLY A 34 -19.49 5.84 2.62
CA GLY A 34 -18.82 6.99 1.97
C GLY A 34 -17.56 7.47 2.71
N ASN A 35 -17.08 6.71 3.68
CA ASN A 35 -15.91 7.07 4.49
C ASN A 35 -14.62 6.75 3.73
N LYS A 36 -13.62 7.64 3.82
CA LYS A 36 -12.31 7.41 3.20
C LYS A 36 -11.61 6.24 3.87
N THR A 37 -11.03 5.39 3.05
CA THR A 37 -10.26 4.27 3.54
C THR A 37 -8.76 4.53 3.40
N VAL A 38 -7.99 3.97 4.32
CA VAL A 38 -6.53 4.07 4.35
C VAL A 38 -5.92 2.69 4.34
N VAL A 39 -4.86 2.52 3.56
CA VAL A 39 -4.11 1.26 3.54
C VAL A 39 -3.11 1.27 4.68
N ARG A 40 -3.19 0.24 5.52
CA ARG A 40 -2.31 -0.03 6.65
C ARG A 40 -1.58 -1.36 6.42
N PHE A 41 -0.45 -1.52 7.10
CA PHE A 41 0.34 -2.74 7.03
C PHE A 41 0.36 -3.44 8.39
N SER A 42 -0.15 -4.67 8.43
CA SER A 42 -0.10 -5.51 9.63
C SER A 42 1.27 -6.16 9.72
N ARG A 43 2.06 -5.78 10.73
CA ARG A 43 3.38 -6.37 10.98
C ARG A 43 3.29 -7.84 11.40
N LYS A 44 2.18 -8.24 12.04
CA LYS A 44 1.99 -9.61 12.57
C LYS A 44 1.77 -10.62 11.45
N THR A 45 0.99 -10.24 10.45
CA THR A 45 0.66 -11.10 9.30
C THR A 45 1.45 -10.73 8.04
N LYS A 46 2.30 -9.69 8.11
CA LYS A 46 3.02 -9.07 6.99
C LYS A 46 2.12 -8.84 5.77
N GLN A 47 0.88 -8.45 6.01
CA GLN A 47 -0.15 -8.25 4.99
C GLN A 47 -0.66 -6.81 5.04
N GLN A 48 -1.05 -6.32 3.87
CA GLN A 48 -1.74 -5.04 3.76
C GLN A 48 -3.23 -5.23 4.04
N TYR A 49 -3.81 -4.30 4.77
CA TYR A 49 -5.23 -4.22 5.04
C TYR A 49 -5.68 -2.78 4.92
N VAL A 50 -6.92 -2.57 4.55
CA VAL A 50 -7.55 -1.27 4.45
C VAL A 50 -8.38 -1.05 5.71
N ALA A 51 -8.39 0.17 6.23
CA ALA A 51 -9.24 0.56 7.34
C ALA A 51 -9.94 1.87 6.99
N ALA A 52 -11.23 2.00 7.33
CA ALA A 52 -11.96 3.23 7.09
C ALA A 52 -11.75 4.22 8.26
N GLU A 53 -11.48 5.48 7.91
CA GLU A 53 -11.37 6.59 8.86
C GLU A 53 -12.35 7.70 8.45
N LYS A 54 -13.12 8.19 9.42
CA LYS A 54 -14.06 9.30 9.29
C LYS A 54 -13.70 10.36 10.31
N ASP A 55 -13.40 11.56 9.84
CA ASP A 55 -13.15 12.72 10.71
C ASP A 55 -12.10 12.46 11.82
N GLY A 56 -11.05 11.69 11.50
CA GLY A 56 -10.01 11.32 12.45
C GLY A 56 -10.36 10.19 13.43
N LYS A 57 -11.51 9.53 13.26
CA LYS A 57 -11.87 8.30 13.98
C LYS A 57 -11.96 7.11 13.02
N ALA A 58 -11.38 5.99 13.43
CA ALA A 58 -11.63 4.72 12.74
C ALA A 58 -13.12 4.35 12.85
N THR A 59 -13.79 4.12 11.73
CA THR A 59 -15.22 3.78 11.69
C THR A 59 -15.50 2.34 12.10
N GLY A 60 -14.46 1.55 12.37
CA GLY A 60 -14.57 0.12 12.73
C GLY A 60 -14.61 -0.81 11.52
N TRP A 61 -14.64 -0.27 10.31
CA TRP A 61 -14.53 -1.09 9.11
C TRP A 61 -13.08 -1.33 8.71
N SER A 62 -12.81 -2.57 8.32
CA SER A 62 -11.53 -2.98 7.78
C SER A 62 -11.72 -3.98 6.65
N ALA A 63 -10.82 -4.02 5.68
CA ALA A 63 -10.80 -5.02 4.63
C ALA A 63 -9.39 -5.61 4.50
N PHE A 64 -9.29 -6.92 4.35
CA PHE A 64 -8.02 -7.63 4.24
C PHE A 64 -7.85 -8.13 2.82
N PHE A 65 -6.65 -8.02 2.26
CA PHE A 65 -6.35 -8.60 0.95
C PHE A 65 -5.89 -10.05 1.13
N VAL A 66 -6.80 -10.99 0.89
CA VAL A 66 -6.58 -12.44 1.05
C VAL A 66 -6.83 -13.12 -0.29
N ASP A 67 -5.86 -13.92 -0.76
CA ASP A 67 -5.99 -14.72 -1.98
C ASP A 67 -6.33 -13.90 -3.25
N GLY A 68 -5.77 -12.69 -3.36
CA GLY A 68 -6.02 -11.81 -4.50
C GLY A 68 -7.37 -11.08 -4.45
N LYS A 69 -8.11 -11.17 -3.34
CA LYS A 69 -9.41 -10.51 -3.15
C LYS A 69 -9.45 -9.69 -1.87
N TRP A 70 -10.22 -8.61 -1.90
CA TRP A 70 -10.55 -7.83 -0.71
C TRP A 70 -11.70 -8.51 0.05
N VAL A 71 -11.44 -8.86 1.31
CA VAL A 71 -12.41 -9.44 2.23
C VAL A 71 -12.75 -8.40 3.28
N GLU A 72 -14.01 -7.97 3.31
CA GLU A 72 -14.53 -7.00 4.25
C GLU A 72 -14.69 -7.66 5.63
N GLY A 73 -14.00 -7.11 6.64
CA GLY A 73 -14.11 -7.48 8.04
C GLY A 73 -14.65 -6.30 8.83
N LYS A 74 -15.97 -6.30 9.08
CA LYS A 74 -16.59 -5.41 10.07
C LYS A 74 -16.27 -5.96 11.45
N LYS A 75 -15.54 -5.21 12.27
CA LYS A 75 -15.25 -5.58 13.66
C LYS A 75 -16.16 -4.83 14.61
#